data_AF-A0A1H8TXL9-F1
#
_entry.id   AF-A0A1H8TXL9-F1
#
_cell.length_a   1.000
_cell.length_b   1.000
_cell.length_c   1.000
_cell.angle_alpha   90.00
_cell.angle_beta   90.00
_cell.angle_gamma   90.00
#
_symmetry.space_group_name_H-M   'P 1'
#
loop_
_entity.id
_entity.type
_entity.pdbx_description
1 polymer ?
#
loop_
_entity_poly.entity_id
_entity_poly.type
_entity_poly.pdbx_seq_one_letter_code
_entity_poly.pdbx_strand_id
1 'polypeptide(L)'
;MEKFHQAHVIEITAIGTGTRVCLDFVDQLAPTEGICIGNTGSGYLVALAENRVTDTYPPRPFRVNAGAIHHYVLLEEDKTGYLAELVPGIKIPVWQDGQSRLVPIGRVKQEKRKLLRIVCQVSHSGQQISVTVQEADSVHLLASNGVAKSVLELKVGDTLSCYPDQPGRHLGEKIDEEITEL
;
A
#
# COMPACT_ATOMS: atom_id res chain seq x y z
N MET A 1 3.78 -14.26 -14.23
CA MET A 1 2.94 -13.14 -13.79
C MET A 1 2.39 -13.52 -12.44
N GLU A 2 2.93 -12.93 -11.38
CA GLU A 2 2.31 -13.05 -10.06
C GLU A 2 0.95 -12.38 -10.12
N LYS A 3 -0.07 -13.18 -9.82
CA LYS A 3 -1.45 -12.78 -10.02
C LYS A 3 -1.89 -12.12 -8.73
N PHE A 4 -2.22 -10.83 -8.75
CA PHE A 4 -2.91 -10.22 -7.63
C PHE A 4 -4.14 -11.05 -7.26
N HIS A 5 -4.34 -11.22 -5.96
CA HIS A 5 -5.48 -11.94 -5.40
C HIS A 5 -6.55 -10.97 -4.92
N GLN A 6 -7.72 -11.49 -4.62
CA GLN A 6 -8.82 -10.72 -4.05
C GLN A 6 -8.83 -10.85 -2.52
N ALA A 7 -9.09 -9.75 -1.84
CA ALA A 7 -9.36 -9.72 -0.41
C ALA A 7 -10.60 -8.89 -0.10
N HIS A 8 -11.43 -9.38 0.82
CA HIS A 8 -12.64 -8.69 1.29
C HIS A 8 -12.31 -7.80 2.47
N VAL A 9 -12.75 -6.56 2.46
CA VAL A 9 -12.66 -5.68 3.64
C VAL A 9 -13.57 -6.24 4.73
N ILE A 10 -13.00 -6.54 5.90
CA ILE A 10 -13.73 -7.09 7.05
C ILE A 10 -13.82 -6.09 8.21
N GLU A 11 -12.89 -5.13 8.29
CA GLU A 11 -12.88 -4.10 9.33
C GLU A 11 -12.28 -2.80 8.80
N ILE A 12 -12.87 -1.66 9.22
CA ILE A 12 -12.34 -0.32 9.00
C ILE A 12 -12.46 0.44 10.32
N THR A 13 -11.34 0.87 10.89
CA THR A 13 -11.28 1.48 12.21
C THR A 13 -10.42 2.75 12.18
N ALA A 14 -10.96 3.87 12.66
CA ALA A 14 -10.17 5.07 12.88
C ALA A 14 -9.25 4.87 14.10
N ILE A 15 -7.94 5.00 13.91
CA ILE A 15 -6.94 4.69 14.96
C ILE A 15 -6.21 5.93 15.48
N GLY A 16 -6.77 7.12 15.22
CA GLY A 16 -6.24 8.39 15.71
C GLY A 16 -5.22 9.04 14.77
N THR A 17 -4.32 9.86 15.33
CA THR A 17 -3.33 10.64 14.56
C THR A 17 -1.95 10.02 14.68
N GLY A 18 -1.31 9.78 13.53
CA GLY A 18 0.05 9.21 13.48
C GLY A 18 0.85 9.74 12.30
N THR A 19 2.12 9.34 12.21
CA THR A 19 3.01 9.72 11.10
C THR A 19 2.73 8.84 9.89
N ARG A 20 2.43 9.48 8.75
CA ARG A 20 2.28 8.83 7.45
C ARG A 20 3.39 9.23 6.49
N VAL A 21 3.74 8.34 5.59
CA VAL A 21 4.76 8.51 4.56
C VAL A 21 4.08 8.70 3.20
N CYS A 22 4.51 9.73 2.47
CA CYS A 22 4.29 9.86 1.03
C CYS A 22 5.59 9.63 0.29
N LEU A 23 5.46 8.97 -0.86
CA LEU A 23 6.54 8.83 -1.82
C LEU A 23 6.19 9.70 -3.03
N ASP A 24 7.08 10.64 -3.34
CA ASP A 24 7.07 11.34 -4.61
C ASP A 24 8.11 10.71 -5.51
N PHE A 25 7.69 10.23 -6.67
CA PHE A 25 8.54 9.63 -7.69
C PHE A 25 9.10 10.68 -8.64
N VAL A 26 10.17 10.33 -9.35
CA VAL A 26 10.78 11.19 -10.38
C VAL A 26 10.09 11.10 -11.75
N ASP A 27 8.98 10.39 -11.84
CA ASP A 27 8.22 10.16 -13.06
C ASP A 27 6.72 10.25 -12.78
N GLN A 28 5.92 10.40 -13.83
CA GLN A 28 4.47 10.32 -13.75
C GLN A 28 4.03 8.86 -13.67
N LEU A 29 3.02 8.63 -12.84
CA LEU A 29 2.34 7.36 -12.68
C LEU A 29 0.96 7.45 -13.32
N ALA A 30 0.50 6.36 -13.93
CA ALA A 30 -0.84 6.20 -14.44
C ALA A 30 -1.87 6.11 -13.30
N PRO A 31 -3.16 6.35 -13.54
CA PRO A 31 -4.18 6.36 -12.48
C PRO A 31 -4.34 5.04 -11.71
N THR A 32 -3.94 3.91 -12.31
CA THR A 32 -3.98 2.57 -11.69
C THR A 32 -2.59 2.03 -11.37
N GLU A 33 -1.53 2.84 -11.56
CA GLU A 33 -0.21 2.53 -11.04
C GLU A 33 -0.15 2.78 -9.53
N GLY A 34 0.49 1.86 -8.80
CA GLY A 34 0.60 1.94 -7.35
C GLY A 34 1.71 1.09 -6.77
N ILE A 35 1.84 1.12 -5.44
CA ILE A 35 2.83 0.35 -4.69
C ILE A 35 2.14 -0.61 -3.72
N CYS A 36 2.78 -1.73 -3.45
CA CYS A 36 2.29 -2.73 -2.50
C CYS A 36 2.74 -2.38 -1.08
N ILE A 37 1.79 -2.18 -0.16
CA ILE A 37 2.02 -1.79 1.24
C ILE A 37 1.26 -2.70 2.20
N GLY A 38 1.81 -2.93 3.38
CA GLY A 38 1.20 -3.78 4.41
C GLY A 38 1.67 -3.42 5.82
N ASN A 39 0.84 -3.69 6.83
CA ASN A 39 1.24 -3.54 8.23
C ASN A 39 2.22 -4.63 8.68
N THR A 40 2.11 -5.83 8.11
CA THR A 40 2.84 -7.02 8.53
C THR A 40 3.40 -7.77 7.31
N GLY A 41 4.26 -8.75 7.53
CA GLY A 41 4.74 -9.67 6.50
C GLY A 41 3.66 -10.60 5.94
N SER A 42 2.42 -10.52 6.42
CA SER A 42 1.28 -11.28 5.91
C SER A 42 0.83 -10.83 4.51
N GLY A 43 1.38 -9.75 3.98
CA GLY A 43 1.13 -9.32 2.61
C GLY A 43 0.64 -7.90 2.49
N TYR A 44 0.25 -7.56 1.26
CA TYR A 44 0.15 -6.17 0.84
C TYR A 44 -1.18 -5.88 0.13
N LEU A 45 -1.62 -4.63 0.23
CA LEU A 45 -2.61 -4.02 -0.66
C LEU A 45 -1.93 -3.00 -1.57
N VAL A 46 -2.57 -2.63 -2.67
CA VAL A 46 -1.99 -1.69 -3.64
C VAL A 46 -2.51 -0.27 -3.39
N ALA A 47 -1.63 0.63 -2.91
CA ALA A 47 -1.91 2.06 -2.81
C ALA A 47 -1.59 2.76 -4.12
N LEU A 48 -2.57 3.48 -4.66
CA LEU A 48 -2.51 4.08 -5.99
C LEU A 48 -1.98 5.51 -5.97
N ALA A 49 -1.49 5.94 -7.12
CA ALA A 49 -1.05 7.30 -7.34
C ALA A 49 -2.19 8.33 -7.24
N GLU A 50 -1.84 9.55 -6.77
CA GLU A 50 -2.73 10.69 -6.51
C GLU A 50 -3.13 11.39 -7.82
N ASN A 51 -3.66 10.64 -8.78
CA ASN A 51 -4.00 11.14 -10.13
C ASN A 51 -5.37 11.82 -10.23
N ARG A 52 -6.17 11.77 -9.17
CA ARG A 52 -7.57 12.19 -9.18
C ARG A 52 -7.67 13.63 -8.69
N VAL A 53 -8.46 14.43 -9.38
CA VAL A 53 -8.84 15.77 -8.90
C VAL A 53 -9.67 15.58 -7.64
N THR A 54 -9.31 16.29 -6.58
CA THR A 54 -10.16 16.41 -5.41
C THR A 54 -10.72 17.83 -5.33
N ASP A 55 -11.74 18.06 -4.50
CA ASP A 55 -12.29 19.40 -4.28
C ASP A 55 -11.28 20.36 -3.65
N THR A 56 -10.22 19.82 -3.03
CA THR A 56 -9.24 20.59 -2.26
C THR A 56 -7.90 20.79 -2.98
N TYR A 57 -7.46 19.88 -3.85
CA TYR A 57 -6.14 19.97 -4.49
C TYR A 57 -6.11 19.39 -5.91
N PRO A 58 -5.22 19.92 -6.79
CA PRO A 58 -4.98 19.33 -8.10
C PRO A 58 -4.27 17.97 -8.00
N PRO A 59 -4.42 17.10 -9.01
CA PRO A 59 -3.79 15.79 -9.02
C PRO A 59 -2.27 15.91 -9.03
N ARG A 60 -1.62 14.97 -8.36
CA ARG A 60 -0.17 14.81 -8.28
C ARG A 60 0.18 13.41 -8.81
N PRO A 61 0.24 13.22 -10.13
CA PRO A 61 0.41 11.91 -10.74
C PRO A 61 1.77 11.25 -10.42
N PHE A 62 2.68 11.94 -9.75
CA PHE A 62 3.97 11.43 -9.29
C PHE A 62 3.95 11.00 -7.82
N ARG A 63 2.83 11.13 -7.10
CA ARG A 63 2.75 10.92 -5.65
C ARG A 63 1.92 9.69 -5.31
N VAL A 64 2.39 8.91 -4.34
CA VAL A 64 1.57 7.92 -3.62
C VAL A 64 1.51 8.28 -2.13
N ASN A 65 0.30 8.37 -1.58
CA ASN A 65 0.05 8.43 -0.14
C ASN A 65 0.17 7.02 0.44
N ALA A 66 1.41 6.53 0.60
CA ALA A 66 1.72 5.15 0.94
C ALA A 66 1.01 4.68 2.22
N GLY A 67 1.33 5.21 3.40
CA GLY A 67 0.66 4.77 4.62
C GLY A 67 1.41 5.13 5.89
N ALA A 68 1.11 4.45 6.99
CA ALA A 68 1.76 4.68 8.28
C ALA A 68 3.25 4.31 8.23
N ILE A 69 4.08 5.02 9.01
CA ILE A 69 5.55 4.90 8.99
C ILE A 69 6.08 3.47 9.16
N HIS A 70 5.39 2.62 9.91
CA HIS A 70 5.76 1.22 10.17
C HIS A 70 5.47 0.26 9.01
N HIS A 71 4.83 0.73 7.92
CA HIS A 71 4.44 -0.16 6.84
C HIS A 71 5.64 -0.82 6.20
N TYR A 72 5.46 -2.09 5.89
CA TYR A 72 6.24 -2.78 4.89
C TYR A 72 5.83 -2.31 3.49
N VAL A 73 6.81 -2.27 2.59
CA VAL A 73 6.63 -2.05 1.15
C VAL A 73 7.31 -3.20 0.38
N LEU A 74 6.65 -3.72 -0.65
CA LEU A 74 7.23 -4.73 -1.53
C LEU A 74 8.28 -4.09 -2.43
N LEU A 75 9.49 -4.66 -2.41
CA LEU A 75 10.63 -4.29 -3.23
C LEU A 75 10.82 -5.33 -4.35
N GLU A 76 11.89 -5.14 -5.13
CA GLU A 76 12.36 -6.09 -6.12
C GLU A 76 12.75 -7.45 -5.49
N GLU A 77 12.71 -8.53 -6.28
CA GLU A 77 13.14 -9.88 -5.86
C GLU A 77 12.42 -10.41 -4.61
N ASP A 78 11.13 -10.11 -4.47
CA ASP A 78 10.31 -10.47 -3.29
C ASP A 78 10.88 -9.99 -1.95
N LYS A 79 11.71 -8.94 -1.98
CA LYS A 79 12.23 -8.29 -0.77
C LYS A 79 11.19 -7.35 -0.20
N THR A 80 11.31 -7.10 1.09
CA THR A 80 10.45 -6.17 1.81
C THR A 80 11.31 -5.16 2.55
N GLY A 81 10.92 -3.88 2.52
CA GLY A 81 11.54 -2.83 3.33
C GLY A 81 10.51 -2.07 4.14
N TYR A 82 10.94 -1.30 5.15
CA TYR A 82 10.05 -0.39 5.85
C TYR A 82 9.91 0.95 5.11
N LEU A 83 8.71 1.53 5.10
CA LEU A 83 8.51 2.91 4.61
C LEU A 83 9.37 3.93 5.37
N ALA A 84 9.69 3.65 6.64
CA ALA A 84 10.57 4.47 7.46
C ALA A 84 12.02 4.54 6.93
N GLU A 85 12.47 3.53 6.19
CA GLU A 85 13.85 3.36 5.73
C GLU A 85 14.06 3.83 4.29
N LEU A 86 12.96 4.11 3.57
CA LEU A 86 13.05 4.61 2.21
C LEU A 86 13.67 6.01 2.17
N VAL A 87 14.57 6.21 1.22
CA VAL A 87 15.23 7.48 0.95
C VAL A 87 15.18 7.82 -0.55
N PRO A 88 15.32 9.10 -0.93
CA PRO A 88 15.43 9.49 -2.33
C PRO A 88 16.56 8.73 -3.06
N GLY A 89 16.33 8.38 -4.32
CA GLY A 89 17.25 7.62 -5.15
C GLY A 89 17.01 6.10 -5.16
N ILE A 90 16.37 5.54 -4.11
CA ILE A 90 15.92 4.15 -4.13
C ILE A 90 14.87 3.97 -5.23
N LYS A 91 15.00 2.91 -6.01
CA LYS A 91 14.00 2.48 -6.99
C LYS A 91 13.14 1.40 -6.37
N ILE A 92 11.83 1.54 -6.47
CA ILE A 92 10.88 0.52 -6.01
C ILE A 92 9.93 0.12 -7.13
N PRO A 93 9.36 -1.10 -7.09
CA PRO A 93 8.36 -1.52 -8.05
C PRO A 93 7.09 -0.68 -7.95
N VAL A 94 6.68 -0.12 -9.08
CA VAL A 94 5.34 0.45 -9.29
C VAL A 94 4.56 -0.53 -10.15
N TRP A 95 3.43 -0.99 -9.65
CA TRP A 95 2.63 -2.07 -10.20
C TRP A 95 1.42 -1.55 -10.99
N GLN A 96 1.12 -2.22 -12.09
CA GLN A 96 -0.09 -2.04 -12.90
C GLN A 96 -0.42 -3.38 -13.58
N ASP A 97 -1.66 -3.85 -13.47
CA ASP A 97 -2.17 -5.04 -14.17
C ASP A 97 -1.28 -6.31 -14.02
N GLY A 98 -0.69 -6.51 -12.84
CA GLY A 98 0.17 -7.65 -12.54
C GLY A 98 1.57 -7.58 -13.16
N GLN A 99 1.94 -6.44 -13.72
CA GLN A 99 3.29 -6.08 -14.13
C GLN A 99 3.83 -4.96 -13.25
N SER A 100 5.14 -4.81 -13.21
CA SER A 100 5.76 -3.70 -12.50
C SER A 100 6.96 -3.14 -13.26
N ARG A 101 7.27 -1.87 -12.97
CA ARG A 101 8.51 -1.21 -13.39
C ARG A 101 9.16 -0.54 -12.19
N LEU A 102 10.48 -0.41 -12.22
CA LEU A 102 11.23 0.26 -11.16
C LEU A 102 11.21 1.77 -11.38
N VAL A 103 10.73 2.52 -10.39
CA VAL A 103 10.69 4.00 -10.45
C VAL A 103 11.48 4.59 -9.27
N PRO A 104 12.45 5.50 -9.51
CA PRO A 104 13.17 6.16 -8.43
C PRO A 104 12.28 7.07 -7.59
N ILE A 105 12.48 7.05 -6.27
CA ILE A 105 11.88 8.00 -5.35
C ILE A 105 12.66 9.32 -5.43
N GLY A 106 11.97 10.43 -5.70
CA GLY A 106 12.52 11.77 -5.68
C GLY A 106 12.43 12.45 -4.31
N ARG A 107 11.37 12.18 -3.53
CA ARG A 107 11.20 12.72 -2.18
C ARG A 107 10.38 11.77 -1.31
N VAL A 108 10.80 11.62 -0.05
CA VAL A 108 10.04 10.97 1.02
C VAL A 108 9.51 12.05 1.95
N LYS A 109 8.20 12.16 2.10
CA LYS A 109 7.54 13.18 2.93
C LYS A 109 6.81 12.50 4.10
N GLN A 110 7.17 12.88 5.32
CA GLN A 110 6.51 12.38 6.54
C GLN A 110 5.73 13.51 7.22
N GLU A 111 4.49 13.24 7.63
CA GLU A 111 3.68 14.20 8.38
C GLU A 111 2.60 13.51 9.24
N LYS A 112 2.10 14.22 10.26
CA LYS A 112 1.02 13.72 11.12
C LYS A 112 -0.35 13.90 10.46
N ARG A 113 -1.15 12.83 10.42
CA ARG A 113 -2.51 12.80 9.87
C ARG A 113 -3.40 11.84 10.65
N LYS A 114 -4.73 12.02 10.52
CA LYS A 114 -5.69 11.01 10.95
C LYS A 114 -5.54 9.75 10.09
N LEU A 115 -5.63 8.59 10.72
CA LEU A 115 -5.38 7.30 10.09
C LEU A 115 -6.59 6.35 10.22
N LEU A 116 -6.84 5.61 9.16
CA LEU A 116 -7.74 4.46 9.13
C LEU A 116 -6.91 3.18 9.07
N ARG A 117 -7.20 2.24 9.96
CA ARG A 117 -6.79 0.84 9.84
C ARG A 117 -7.84 0.08 9.04
N ILE A 118 -7.41 -0.62 8.00
CA ILE A 118 -8.26 -1.43 7.13
C ILE A 118 -7.74 -2.86 7.21
N VAL A 119 -8.60 -3.80 7.59
CA VAL A 119 -8.29 -5.22 7.65
C VAL A 119 -9.08 -5.93 6.55
N CYS A 120 -8.38 -6.77 5.79
CA CYS A 120 -8.92 -7.53 4.68
C CYS A 120 -8.65 -9.02 4.87
N GLN A 121 -9.60 -9.86 4.45
CA GLN A 121 -9.45 -11.31 4.41
C GLN A 121 -9.28 -11.79 2.96
N VAL A 122 -8.19 -12.49 2.68
CA VAL A 122 -7.86 -13.05 1.36
C VAL A 122 -8.86 -14.16 1.01
N SER A 123 -9.54 -14.05 -0.14
CA SER A 123 -10.70 -14.89 -0.47
C SER A 123 -10.41 -16.38 -0.55
N HIS A 124 -9.20 -16.78 -0.97
CA HIS A 124 -8.86 -18.19 -1.21
C HIS A 124 -8.17 -18.88 -0.03
N SER A 125 -7.57 -18.12 0.90
CA SER A 125 -6.80 -18.66 2.02
C SER A 125 -7.36 -18.30 3.40
N GLY A 126 -8.22 -17.29 3.49
CA GLY A 126 -8.71 -16.76 4.77
C GLY A 126 -7.69 -15.94 5.55
N GLN A 127 -6.46 -15.80 5.03
CA GLN A 127 -5.39 -15.00 5.61
C GLN A 127 -5.79 -13.53 5.73
N GLN A 128 -5.36 -12.88 6.81
CA GLN A 128 -5.60 -11.45 7.02
C GLN A 128 -4.41 -10.62 6.53
N ILE A 129 -4.74 -9.58 5.77
CA ILE A 129 -3.82 -8.51 5.34
C ILE A 129 -4.41 -7.22 5.85
N SER A 130 -3.54 -6.29 6.26
CA SER A 130 -4.03 -5.02 6.76
C SER A 130 -3.13 -3.85 6.38
N VAL A 131 -3.73 -2.68 6.24
CA VAL A 131 -3.04 -1.41 6.00
C VAL A 131 -3.54 -0.35 6.97
N THR A 132 -2.73 0.67 7.17
CA THR A 132 -3.02 1.85 7.97
C THR A 132 -2.69 3.06 7.10
N VAL A 133 -3.71 3.77 6.65
CA VAL A 133 -3.57 4.83 5.63
C VAL A 133 -4.22 6.12 6.11
N GLN A 134 -3.85 7.23 5.49
CA GLN A 134 -4.44 8.53 5.83
C GLN A 134 -5.94 8.53 5.52
N GLU A 135 -6.74 9.06 6.44
CA GLU A 135 -8.16 9.36 6.22
C GLU A 135 -8.28 10.60 5.32
N ALA A 136 -8.22 10.43 4.00
CA ALA A 136 -8.37 11.51 3.03
C ALA A 136 -8.83 11.03 1.65
N ASP A 137 -9.46 11.93 0.90
CA ASP A 137 -9.92 11.77 -0.48
C ASP A 137 -8.78 11.49 -1.49
N SER A 138 -7.57 11.94 -1.18
CA SER A 138 -6.35 11.71 -1.98
C SER A 138 -5.79 10.29 -1.85
N VAL A 139 -6.32 9.45 -0.96
CA VAL A 139 -5.86 8.07 -0.76
C VAL A 139 -6.81 7.08 -1.42
N HIS A 140 -6.25 6.30 -2.36
CA HIS A 140 -6.99 5.27 -3.07
C HIS A 140 -6.25 3.94 -2.99
N LEU A 141 -7.02 2.87 -2.82
CA LEU A 141 -6.55 1.48 -2.94
C LEU A 141 -7.06 0.88 -4.25
N LEU A 142 -6.36 -0.10 -4.80
CA LEU A 142 -6.81 -0.82 -5.99
C LEU A 142 -7.92 -1.81 -5.64
N ALA A 143 -9.11 -1.62 -6.19
CA ALA A 143 -10.18 -2.61 -6.10
C ALA A 143 -9.87 -3.85 -6.93
N SER A 144 -10.54 -4.97 -6.62
CA SER A 144 -10.38 -6.25 -7.34
C SER A 144 -10.77 -6.19 -8.83
N ASN A 145 -11.59 -5.20 -9.20
CA ASN A 145 -12.03 -4.94 -10.58
C ASN A 145 -11.09 -4.00 -11.36
N GLY A 146 -9.93 -3.65 -10.80
CA GLY A 146 -8.93 -2.79 -11.44
C GLY A 146 -9.21 -1.29 -11.33
N VAL A 147 -10.27 -0.88 -10.63
CA VAL A 147 -10.61 0.53 -10.43
C VAL A 147 -10.06 1.02 -9.09
N ALA A 148 -9.71 2.30 -9.02
CA ALA A 148 -9.35 2.91 -7.75
C ALA A 148 -10.55 3.09 -6.83
N LYS A 149 -10.36 2.75 -5.56
CA LYS A 149 -11.35 2.89 -4.51
C LYS A 149 -10.84 3.88 -3.46
N SER A 150 -11.56 4.99 -3.27
CA SER A 150 -11.26 5.95 -2.22
C SER A 150 -11.43 5.30 -0.85
N VAL A 151 -10.50 5.56 0.07
CA VAL A 151 -10.59 5.04 1.45
C VAL A 151 -11.75 5.65 2.23
N LEU A 152 -12.24 6.83 1.85
CA LEU A 152 -13.41 7.46 2.46
C LEU A 152 -14.74 6.80 2.03
N GLU A 153 -14.73 6.13 0.88
CA GLU A 153 -15.91 5.44 0.31
C GLU A 153 -15.86 3.93 0.54
N LEU A 154 -14.79 3.44 1.17
CA LEU A 154 -14.56 2.04 1.45
C LEU A 154 -15.54 1.54 2.52
N LYS A 155 -16.10 0.35 2.30
CA LYS A 155 -17.04 -0.29 3.23
C LYS A 155 -16.65 -1.75 3.45
N VAL A 156 -17.04 -2.29 4.59
CA VAL A 156 -16.98 -3.74 4.83
C VAL A 156 -17.73 -4.47 3.71
N GLY A 157 -17.11 -5.51 3.17
CA GLY A 157 -17.59 -6.26 2.01
C GLY A 157 -17.00 -5.82 0.66
N ASP A 158 -16.43 -4.62 0.56
CA ASP A 158 -15.70 -4.21 -0.65
C ASP A 158 -14.52 -5.16 -0.91
N THR A 159 -14.16 -5.34 -2.18
CA THR A 159 -13.06 -6.22 -2.58
C THR A 159 -11.88 -5.45 -3.15
N LEU A 160 -10.70 -5.71 -2.62
CA LEU A 160 -9.44 -5.08 -3.00
C LEU A 160 -8.49 -6.08 -3.63
N SER A 161 -7.59 -5.58 -4.47
CA SER A 161 -6.44 -6.33 -4.99
C SER A 161 -5.36 -6.42 -3.92
N CYS A 162 -4.81 -7.62 -3.74
CA CYS A 162 -3.80 -7.90 -2.72
C CYS A 162 -2.68 -8.80 -3.25
N TYR A 163 -1.52 -8.72 -2.60
CA TYR A 163 -0.38 -9.62 -2.78
C TYR A 163 -0.13 -10.33 -1.44
N PRO A 164 -0.69 -11.54 -1.23
CA PRO A 164 -0.46 -12.31 -0.02
C PRO A 164 1.01 -12.71 0.11
N ASP A 165 1.52 -12.68 1.33
CA ASP A 165 2.91 -13.03 1.64
C ASP A 165 2.96 -13.83 2.96
N GLN A 166 4.11 -14.36 3.34
CA GLN A 166 4.28 -15.08 4.60
C GLN A 166 5.14 -14.28 5.59
N PRO A 167 4.74 -14.20 6.87
CA PRO A 167 5.60 -13.68 7.94
C PRO A 167 6.91 -14.48 8.04
N GLY A 168 7.92 -13.88 8.68
CA GLY A 168 9.26 -14.47 8.74
C GLY A 168 10.23 -13.81 7.77
N ARG A 169 10.42 -12.49 7.89
CA ARG A 169 11.45 -11.78 7.12
C ARG A 169 12.49 -11.18 8.05
N HIS A 170 13.76 -11.50 7.83
CA HIS A 170 14.88 -10.86 8.50
C HIS A 170 15.69 -10.09 7.45
N LEU A 171 15.84 -8.78 7.64
CA LEU A 171 16.52 -7.90 6.67
C LEU A 171 15.94 -7.95 5.25
N GLY A 172 14.64 -8.18 5.13
CA GLY A 172 13.93 -8.24 3.84
C GLY A 172 13.97 -9.60 3.13
N GLU A 173 14.78 -10.56 3.61
CA GLU A 173 14.83 -11.92 3.08
C GLU A 173 13.89 -12.86 3.84
N LYS A 174 13.29 -13.82 3.14
CA LYS A 174 12.40 -14.82 3.74
C LYS A 174 13.22 -15.82 4.55
N ILE A 175 12.88 -15.97 5.82
CA ILE A 175 13.45 -16.97 6.73
C ILE A 175 12.29 -17.75 7.35
N ASP A 176 12.43 -19.08 7.44
CA ASP A 176 11.51 -19.91 8.22
C ASP A 176 11.75 -19.67 9.72
N GLU A 177 11.18 -18.58 10.25
CA GLU A 177 11.14 -18.25 11.68
C GLU A 177 9.69 -18.04 12.13
N GLU A 178 9.39 -18.43 13.37
CA GLU A 178 8.07 -18.23 13.97
C GLU A 178 7.94 -16.78 14.46
N ILE A 179 7.43 -15.90 13.61
CA ILE A 179 7.20 -14.48 13.90
C ILE A 179 5.70 -14.20 13.97
N THR A 180 5.24 -13.51 15.03
CA THR A 180 3.86 -13.03 15.17
C THR A 180 3.82 -11.50 15.13
N GLU A 181 3.09 -10.94 14.15
CA GLU A 181 2.80 -9.52 14.01
C GLU A 181 1.26 -9.34 13.99
N LEU A 182 0.73 -8.29 14.66
CA LEU A 182 -0.72 -8.08 14.89
C LEU A 182 -1.23 -6.75 14.30
#